data_AF-A0A7W4VLG4-F1
#
_entry.id   AF-A0A7W4VLG4-F1
#
_cell.length_a   1.000
_cell.length_b   1.000
_cell.length_c   1.000
_cell.angle_alpha   90.00
_cell.angle_beta   90.00
_cell.angle_gamma   90.00
#
_symmetry.space_group_name_H-M   'P 1'
#
loop_
_entity.id
_entity.type
_entity.pdbx_description
1 polymer ?
#
loop_
_entity_poly.entity_id
_entity_poly.type
_entity_poly.pdbx_seq_one_letter_code
_entity_poly.pdbx_strand_id
1 'polypeptide(L)'
;MKLLSIPRAPAFALTLLAAGGAAGCNSNPVRDVATSLGAGPQVAPTPDFVARSRPATLDYMPIGTPVPERPTPARSAAEIKAAEAELETLRARNEAAGAAAAELGKTPPPEPIRLPANTSQQTRQKTNSNRRP
;
A
#
# COMPACT_ATOMS: atom_id res chain seq x y z
N MET A 1 57.90 31.43 -39.24
CA MET A 1 56.75 31.11 -38.38
C MET A 1 57.14 29.94 -37.47
N LYS A 2 57.30 30.15 -36.16
CA LYS A 2 57.59 29.08 -35.19
C LYS A 2 56.26 28.63 -34.57
N LEU A 3 55.84 27.40 -34.86
CA LEU A 3 54.69 26.75 -34.20
C LEU A 3 55.14 26.28 -32.81
N LEU A 4 54.54 26.83 -31.76
CA LEU A 4 54.74 26.39 -30.37
C LEU A 4 54.18 24.97 -30.21
N SER A 5 55.03 24.04 -29.79
CA SER A 5 54.66 22.68 -29.38
C SER A 5 54.10 22.70 -27.96
N ILE A 6 52.80 22.49 -27.81
CA ILE A 6 52.11 22.41 -26.51
C ILE A 6 52.37 21.02 -25.91
N PRO A 7 52.99 20.90 -24.71
CA PRO A 7 53.21 19.59 -24.09
C PRO A 7 51.87 18.96 -23.70
N ARG A 8 51.67 17.68 -24.05
CA ARG A 8 50.45 16.87 -23.79
C ARG A 8 50.28 16.41 -22.33
N ALA A 9 51.15 16.85 -21.42
CA ALA A 9 51.14 16.46 -20.02
C ALA A 9 49.96 17.01 -19.18
N PRO A 10 49.51 18.27 -19.33
CA PRO A 10 48.43 18.81 -18.49
C PRO A 10 47.05 18.30 -18.92
N ALA A 11 46.90 17.84 -20.17
CA ALA A 11 45.65 17.31 -20.69
C ALA A 11 45.28 15.94 -20.08
N PHE A 12 46.28 15.11 -19.77
CA PHE A 12 46.09 13.82 -19.10
C PHE A 12 45.73 13.98 -17.61
N ALA A 13 46.30 14.97 -16.93
CA ALA A 13 46.00 15.23 -15.52
C ALA A 13 44.55 15.72 -15.31
N LEU A 14 44.03 16.54 -16.23
CA LEU A 14 42.67 17.08 -16.15
C LEU A 14 41.60 16.00 -16.43
N THR A 15 41.90 15.04 -17.31
CA THR A 15 40.99 13.94 -17.66
C THR A 15 40.91 12.87 -16.56
N LEU A 16 42.01 12.60 -15.85
CA LEU A 16 42.00 11.72 -14.68
C LEU A 16 41.19 12.31 -13.50
N LEU A 17 41.24 13.62 -13.31
CA LEU A 17 40.47 14.31 -12.27
C LEU A 17 38.95 14.28 -12.53
N ALA A 18 38.54 14.31 -13.80
CA ALA A 18 37.12 14.25 -14.18
C ALA A 18 36.51 12.84 -14.03
N ALA A 19 37.32 11.78 -14.11
CA ALA A 19 36.83 10.40 -14.04
C ALA A 19 36.54 9.90 -12.61
N GLY A 20 37.06 10.57 -11.57
CA GLY A 20 36.87 10.17 -10.17
C GLY A 20 35.52 10.54 -9.54
N GLY A 21 34.69 11.34 -10.21
CA GLY A 21 33.43 11.88 -9.66
C GLY A 21 32.18 11.02 -9.86
N ALA A 22 32.30 9.85 -10.47
CA ALA A 22 31.14 9.04 -10.88
C ALA A 22 30.63 8.04 -9.83
N ALA A 23 31.11 8.09 -8.57
CA ALA A 23 30.63 7.24 -7.49
C ALA A 23 30.18 8.05 -6.27
N GLY A 24 28.89 8.41 -6.27
CA GLY A 24 28.15 8.87 -5.10
C GLY A 24 28.10 10.38 -4.89
N CYS A 25 26.90 10.91 -4.63
CA CYS A 25 26.63 12.33 -4.30
C CYS A 25 27.26 12.82 -2.97
N ASN A 26 28.25 12.10 -2.44
CA ASN A 26 28.98 12.44 -1.22
C ASN A 26 30.50 12.63 -1.45
N SER A 27 31.00 12.47 -2.67
CA SER A 27 32.42 12.72 -2.99
C SER A 27 32.55 13.98 -3.85
N ASN A 28 33.14 15.04 -3.29
CA ASN A 28 33.48 16.26 -4.04
C ASN A 28 34.95 16.61 -3.75
N PRO A 29 35.87 16.38 -4.70
CA PRO A 29 37.30 16.52 -4.45
C PRO A 29 37.72 17.96 -4.13
N VAL A 30 37.01 18.96 -4.65
CA VAL A 30 37.28 20.37 -4.34
C VAL A 30 36.88 20.70 -2.91
N ARG A 31 35.73 20.15 -2.46
CA ARG A 31 35.27 20.29 -1.08
C ARG A 31 36.24 19.60 -0.12
N ASP A 32 36.71 18.41 -0.46
CA ASP A 32 37.59 17.63 0.41
C ASP A 32 38.95 18.31 0.59
N VAL A 33 39.52 18.87 -0.50
CA VAL A 33 40.74 19.69 -0.42
C VAL A 33 40.49 20.96 0.40
N ALA A 34 39.39 21.68 0.18
CA ALA A 34 39.06 22.88 0.95
C ALA A 34 38.88 22.58 2.44
N THR A 35 38.20 21.49 2.81
CA THR A 35 38.02 21.06 4.20
C THR A 35 39.36 20.65 4.83
N SER A 36 40.24 19.96 4.10
CA SER A 36 41.58 19.59 4.59
C SER A 36 42.49 20.79 4.87
N LEU A 37 42.32 21.88 4.11
CA LEU A 37 43.03 23.15 4.28
C LEU A 37 42.36 24.06 5.31
N GLY A 38 41.29 23.61 6.00
CA GLY A 38 40.55 24.37 6.98
C GLY A 38 39.65 25.48 6.41
N ALA A 39 39.54 25.57 5.08
CA ALA A 39 38.72 26.55 4.37
C ALA A 39 37.30 26.04 4.05
N GLY A 40 36.99 24.80 4.40
CA GLY A 40 35.69 24.16 4.16
C GLY A 40 34.89 23.91 5.45
N PRO A 41 33.57 23.65 5.35
CA PRO A 41 32.75 23.25 6.49
C PRO A 41 33.33 22.01 7.17
N GLN A 42 33.51 22.08 8.49
CA GLN A 42 33.97 20.95 9.29
C GLN A 42 32.85 19.93 9.44
N VAL A 43 33.15 18.67 9.09
CA VAL A 43 32.21 17.57 9.30
C VAL A 43 32.24 17.21 10.78
N ALA A 44 31.11 17.34 11.47
CA ALA A 44 31.01 16.93 12.86
C ALA A 44 31.26 15.41 12.98
N PRO A 45 32.00 14.96 14.00
CA PRO A 45 32.21 13.54 14.22
C PRO A 45 30.87 12.84 14.44
N THR A 46 30.69 11.68 13.79
CA THR A 46 29.49 10.85 14.00
C THR A 46 29.54 10.26 15.41
N PRO A 47 28.47 10.35 16.22
CA PRO A 47 28.45 9.75 17.56
C PRO A 47 28.66 8.24 17.54
N ASP A 48 29.33 7.69 18.56
CA ASP A 48 29.72 6.27 18.62
C ASP A 48 28.56 5.28 18.52
N PHE A 49 27.39 5.63 19.05
CA PHE A 49 26.21 4.77 18.96
C PHE A 49 25.65 4.73 17.52
N VAL A 50 25.81 5.81 16.75
CA VAL A 50 25.40 5.86 15.33
C VAL A 50 26.39 5.07 14.48
N ALA A 51 27.68 5.22 14.72
CA ALA A 51 28.72 4.47 14.01
C ALA A 51 28.58 2.96 14.22
N ARG A 52 28.25 2.53 15.45
CA ARG A 52 28.07 1.10 15.79
C ARG A 52 26.73 0.51 15.35
N SER A 53 25.66 1.31 15.29
CA SER A 53 24.32 0.82 14.93
C SER A 53 24.08 0.80 13.43
N ARG A 54 24.80 1.61 12.65
CA ARG A 54 24.65 1.63 11.19
C ARG A 54 25.28 0.38 10.57
N PRO A 55 24.51 -0.42 9.82
CA PRO A 55 25.09 -1.50 9.04
C PRO A 55 26.00 -0.93 7.95
N ALA A 56 27.11 -1.61 7.68
CA ALA A 56 28.10 -1.18 6.68
C ALA A 56 27.53 -1.20 5.25
N THR A 57 26.53 -2.05 5.01
CA THR A 57 25.82 -2.20 3.74
C THR A 57 24.33 -1.99 3.97
N LEU A 58 23.70 -1.18 3.13
CA LEU A 58 22.27 -0.95 3.15
C LEU A 58 21.66 -1.60 1.92
N ASP A 59 20.89 -2.66 2.13
CA ASP A 59 20.09 -3.29 1.08
C ASP A 59 18.82 -2.47 0.86
N TYR A 60 18.90 -1.51 -0.05
CA TYR A 60 17.74 -0.72 -0.43
C TYR A 60 16.82 -1.53 -1.34
N MET A 61 15.52 -1.50 -1.05
CA MET A 61 14.54 -1.97 -2.01
C MET A 61 14.51 -0.98 -3.19
N PRO A 62 14.82 -1.42 -4.42
CA PRO A 62 14.81 -0.53 -5.57
C PRO A 62 13.37 -0.07 -5.86
N ILE A 63 13.12 1.23 -5.68
CA ILE A 63 11.85 1.86 -6.05
C ILE A 63 11.84 2.01 -7.57
N GLY A 64 10.80 1.52 -8.23
CA GLY A 64 10.66 1.59 -9.69
C GLY A 64 11.19 0.37 -10.46
N THR A 65 11.41 -0.77 -9.80
CA THR A 65 11.59 -2.03 -10.54
C THR A 65 10.33 -2.33 -11.33
N PRO A 66 10.43 -2.59 -12.65
CA PRO A 66 9.28 -3.01 -13.42
C PRO A 66 8.73 -4.29 -12.79
N VAL A 67 7.47 -4.23 -12.34
CA VAL A 67 6.75 -5.43 -11.89
C VAL A 67 6.75 -6.40 -13.07
N PRO A 68 7.05 -7.70 -12.86
CA PRO A 68 6.91 -8.71 -13.90
C PRO A 68 5.53 -8.55 -14.55
N GLU A 69 5.51 -8.50 -15.88
CA GLU A 69 4.26 -8.33 -16.62
C GLU A 69 3.24 -9.37 -16.15
N ARG A 70 2.00 -8.94 -15.88
CA ARG A 70 0.98 -9.84 -15.35
C ARG A 70 0.84 -11.01 -16.33
N PRO A 71 0.84 -12.27 -15.86
CA PRO A 71 0.76 -13.45 -16.73
C PRO A 71 -0.58 -13.53 -17.48
N THR A 72 -1.55 -12.69 -17.11
CA THR A 72 -2.86 -12.58 -17.76
C THR A 72 -2.88 -11.34 -18.66
N PRO A 73 -2.96 -11.50 -19.99
CA PRO A 73 -3.09 -10.37 -20.90
C PRO A 73 -4.42 -9.63 -20.65
N ALA A 74 -4.46 -8.36 -21.07
CA ALA A 74 -5.70 -7.59 -21.06
C ALA A 74 -6.73 -8.25 -22.00
N ARG A 75 -7.99 -8.31 -21.56
CA ARG A 75 -9.08 -8.85 -22.39
C ARG A 75 -9.28 -8.00 -23.63
N SER A 76 -9.57 -8.65 -24.76
CA SER A 76 -9.92 -7.94 -25.99
C SER A 76 -11.28 -7.25 -25.86
N ALA A 77 -11.53 -6.21 -26.67
CA ALA A 77 -12.84 -5.52 -26.67
C ALA A 77 -14.00 -6.48 -27.00
N ALA A 78 -13.74 -7.51 -27.82
CA ALA A 78 -14.72 -8.55 -28.13
C ALA A 78 -15.02 -9.44 -26.91
N GLU A 79 -14.00 -9.85 -26.17
CA GLU A 79 -14.14 -10.64 -24.93
C GLU A 79 -14.88 -9.87 -23.83
N ILE A 80 -14.66 -8.56 -23.74
CA ILE A 80 -15.38 -7.69 -22.79
C ILE A 80 -16.86 -7.66 -23.14
N LYS A 81 -17.22 -7.43 -24.41
CA LYS A 81 -18.62 -7.43 -24.85
C LYS A 81 -19.30 -8.78 -24.67
N ALA A 82 -18.58 -9.87 -24.91
CA ALA A 82 -19.09 -11.22 -24.65
C ALA A 82 -19.39 -11.42 -23.15
N ALA A 83 -18.47 -11.02 -22.27
CA ALA A 83 -18.68 -11.10 -20.82
C ALA A 83 -19.84 -10.22 -20.35
N GLU A 84 -20.01 -9.02 -20.91
CA GLU A 84 -21.17 -8.15 -20.62
C GLU A 84 -22.49 -8.81 -21.03
N ALA A 85 -22.55 -9.45 -22.20
CA ALA A 85 -23.74 -10.17 -22.66
C ALA A 85 -24.08 -11.38 -21.77
N GLU A 86 -23.06 -12.11 -21.29
CA GLU A 86 -23.26 -13.19 -20.32
C GLU A 86 -23.82 -12.66 -19.00
N LEU A 87 -23.30 -11.54 -18.48
CA LEU A 87 -23.79 -10.93 -17.25
C LEU A 87 -25.23 -10.42 -17.40
N GLU A 88 -25.60 -9.86 -18.54
CA GLU A 88 -26.97 -9.44 -18.82
C GLU A 88 -27.94 -10.64 -18.80
N THR A 89 -27.52 -11.74 -19.45
CA THR A 89 -28.31 -12.98 -19.48
C THR A 89 -28.52 -13.53 -18.07
N LEU A 90 -27.48 -13.52 -17.23
CA LEU A 90 -27.57 -13.93 -15.84
C LEU A 90 -28.47 -13.02 -15.02
N ARG A 91 -28.41 -11.70 -15.25
CA ARG A 91 -29.30 -10.74 -14.59
C ARG A 91 -30.76 -11.04 -14.91
N ALA A 92 -31.10 -11.14 -16.19
CA ALA A 92 -32.46 -11.42 -16.63
C ALA A 92 -33.00 -12.74 -16.04
N ARG A 93 -32.16 -13.79 -16.01
CA ARG A 93 -32.51 -15.07 -15.38
C ARG A 93 -32.80 -14.91 -13.88
N ASN A 94 -31.95 -14.19 -13.16
CA ASN A 94 -32.09 -14.02 -11.72
C ASN A 94 -33.32 -13.16 -11.38
N GLU A 95 -33.59 -12.12 -12.16
CA GLU A 95 -34.78 -11.29 -12.02
C GLU A 95 -36.06 -12.11 -12.25
N ALA A 96 -36.11 -12.93 -13.30
CA ALA A 96 -37.24 -13.81 -13.56
C ALA A 96 -37.46 -14.83 -12.43
N ALA A 97 -36.38 -15.45 -11.93
CA ALA A 97 -36.45 -16.38 -10.81
C ALA A 97 -36.92 -15.68 -9.51
N GLY A 98 -36.43 -14.47 -9.25
CA GLY A 98 -36.84 -13.66 -8.11
C GLY A 98 -38.32 -13.27 -8.18
N ALA A 99 -38.81 -12.87 -9.36
CA ALA A 99 -40.22 -12.58 -9.58
C ALA A 99 -41.10 -13.82 -9.33
N ALA A 100 -40.70 -14.98 -9.87
CA ALA A 100 -41.43 -16.23 -9.63
C ALA A 100 -41.47 -16.62 -8.14
N ALA A 101 -40.35 -16.46 -7.42
CA ALA A 101 -40.30 -16.72 -5.99
C ALA A 101 -41.16 -15.72 -5.19
N ALA A 102 -41.17 -14.45 -5.57
CA ALA A 102 -42.01 -13.43 -4.94
C ALA A 102 -43.51 -13.73 -5.12
N GLU A 103 -43.92 -14.22 -6.29
CA GLU A 103 -45.29 -14.66 -6.53
C GLU A 103 -45.68 -15.86 -5.65
N LEU A 104 -44.82 -16.88 -5.57
CA LEU A 104 -45.06 -18.07 -4.73
C LEU A 104 -45.04 -17.74 -3.23
N GLY A 105 -44.29 -16.73 -2.83
CA GLY A 105 -44.14 -16.30 -1.44
C GLY A 105 -45.27 -15.41 -0.92
N LYS A 106 -46.31 -15.14 -1.72
CA LYS A 106 -47.50 -14.38 -1.29
C LYS A 106 -48.37 -15.21 -0.33
N THR A 107 -47.88 -15.43 0.89
CA THR A 107 -48.69 -16.01 1.97
C THR A 107 -49.24 -14.89 2.85
N PRO A 108 -50.54 -14.91 3.19
CA PRO A 108 -51.09 -14.02 4.21
C PRO A 108 -50.33 -14.16 5.53
N PRO A 109 -50.20 -13.08 6.33
CA PRO A 109 -49.63 -13.18 7.67
C PRO A 109 -50.35 -14.27 8.47
N PRO A 110 -49.61 -15.18 9.16
CA PRO A 110 -50.26 -16.19 9.99
C PRO A 110 -51.08 -15.51 11.09
N GLU A 111 -52.25 -16.07 11.41
CA GLU A 111 -53.09 -15.52 12.47
C GLU A 111 -52.30 -15.49 13.80
N PRO A 112 -52.40 -14.39 14.57
CA PRO A 112 -51.76 -14.31 15.87
C PRO A 112 -52.22 -15.47 16.77
N ILE A 113 -51.26 -16.19 17.34
CA ILE A 113 -51.53 -17.23 18.34
C ILE A 113 -52.24 -16.56 19.52
N ARG A 114 -53.50 -16.94 19.76
CA ARG A 114 -54.24 -16.49 20.95
C ARG A 114 -53.68 -17.24 22.16
N LEU A 115 -52.77 -16.60 22.88
CA LEU A 115 -52.32 -17.09 24.19
C LEU A 115 -53.51 -17.04 25.17
N PRO A 116 -53.77 -18.10 25.95
CA PRO A 116 -54.81 -18.06 26.98
C PRO A 116 -54.47 -16.97 28.01
N ALA A 117 -55.44 -16.12 28.33
CA ALA A 117 -55.29 -14.94 29.20
C ALA A 117 -54.98 -15.26 30.68
N ASN A 118 -54.61 -16.50 31.03
CA ASN A 118 -54.52 -16.94 32.42
C ASN A 118 -53.27 -17.78 32.76
N THR A 119 -52.10 -17.46 32.21
CA THR A 119 -50.87 -18.23 32.52
C THR A 119 -49.76 -17.44 33.20
N SER A 120 -50.02 -16.22 33.67
CA SER A 120 -49.08 -15.55 34.58
C SER A 120 -49.77 -14.37 35.22
N GLN A 121 -50.04 -14.45 36.54
CA GLN A 121 -49.99 -13.35 37.54
C GLN A 121 -50.75 -13.67 38.85
N GLN A 122 -51.51 -14.76 38.97
CA GLN A 122 -52.33 -14.97 40.18
C GLN A 122 -51.66 -15.66 41.38
N THR A 123 -50.48 -16.26 41.26
CA THR A 123 -49.92 -17.07 42.37
C THR A 123 -48.85 -16.38 43.23
N ARG A 124 -48.51 -15.10 42.99
CA ARG A 124 -47.43 -14.42 43.75
C ARG A 124 -47.85 -13.21 44.59
N GLN A 125 -49.14 -12.94 44.76
CA GLN A 125 -49.60 -11.75 45.50
C GLN A 125 -50.39 -12.02 46.79
N LYS A 126 -50.67 -13.27 47.18
CA LYS A 126 -51.57 -13.55 48.31
C LYS A 126 -50.95 -14.23 49.54
N THR A 127 -49.67 -13.97 49.87
CA THR A 127 -49.09 -14.49 51.12
C THR A 127 -48.24 -13.54 51.95
N ASN A 128 -48.03 -12.27 51.57
CA ASN A 128 -47.09 -11.39 52.28
C ASN A 128 -47.70 -10.04 52.75
N SER A 129 -48.87 -10.07 53.40
CA SER A 129 -49.48 -8.86 53.97
C SER A 129 -49.90 -8.97 55.44
N ASN A 130 -49.45 -9.98 56.20
CA ASN A 130 -49.84 -10.05 57.62
C ASN A 130 -48.74 -10.52 58.58
N ARG A 131 -47.60 -9.84 58.55
CA ARG A 131 -46.67 -9.80 59.70
C ARG A 131 -46.10 -8.40 59.88
N ARG A 132 -46.55 -7.74 60.94
CA ARG A 132 -45.89 -6.66 61.68
C ARG A 132 -46.35 -6.73 63.14
N PRO A 133 -45.61 -6.12 64.06
CA PRO A 133 -44.21 -6.34 64.42
C PRO A 133 -44.05 -7.52 65.40
#